data_AF-A0A5D0QL27-F1
#
_entry.id   AF-A0A5D0QL27-F1
#
_cell.length_a   1.000
_cell.length_b   1.000
_cell.length_c   1.000
_cell.angle_alpha   90.00
_cell.angle_beta   90.00
_cell.angle_gamma   90.00
#
_symmetry.space_group_name_H-M   'P 1'
#
loop_
_entity.id
_entity.type
_entity.pdbx_description
1 polymer ?
#
loop_
_entity_poly.entity_id
_entity_poly.type
_entity_poly.pdbx_seq_one_letter_code
_entity_poly.pdbx_strand_id
1 'polypeptide(L)'
;MSQGATIRLRQGAGERLKRVFDCTTNTQVAESIGVDQGHYSRVLNGRADPGPYFQGNLLLAARDHGLTFDDLFEVVELEERKSA
;
A
#
# COMPACT_ATOMS: atom_id res chain seq x y z
N MET A 1 13.99 -0.17 -22.19
CA MET A 1 14.28 -1.39 -21.40
C MET A 1 13.73 -1.14 -20.00
N SER A 2 13.16 -2.10 -19.27
CA SER A 2 12.65 -1.81 -17.93
C SER A 2 13.80 -1.43 -17.00
N GLN A 3 13.65 -0.36 -16.21
CA GLN A 3 14.71 0.15 -15.31
C GLN A 3 14.79 -0.62 -13.98
N GLY A 4 14.08 -1.75 -13.87
CA GLY A 4 13.93 -2.53 -12.65
C GLY A 4 12.46 -2.75 -12.32
N ALA A 5 12.19 -3.23 -11.10
CA ALA A 5 10.86 -3.42 -10.57
C ALA A 5 10.71 -2.74 -9.21
N THR A 6 9.49 -2.37 -8.85
CA THR A 6 9.14 -1.85 -7.53
C THR A 6 7.90 -2.56 -7.01
N ILE A 7 7.60 -2.38 -5.72
CA ILE A 7 6.39 -2.88 -5.08
C ILE A 7 5.39 -1.73 -5.01
N ARG A 8 4.11 -1.98 -5.29
CA ARG A 8 3.01 -1.04 -5.11
C ARG A 8 1.86 -1.68 -4.34
N LEU A 9 1.01 -0.85 -3.73
CA LEU A 9 -0.30 -1.32 -3.29
C LEU A 9 -1.16 -1.65 -4.50
N ARG A 10 -1.86 -2.77 -4.45
CA ARG A 10 -2.83 -3.13 -5.49
C ARG A 10 -3.95 -2.12 -5.58
N GLN A 11 -4.46 -1.93 -6.78
CA GLN A 11 -5.67 -1.14 -6.98
C GLN A 11 -6.82 -1.70 -6.13
N GLY A 12 -7.55 -0.82 -5.46
CA GLY A 12 -8.66 -1.19 -4.57
C GLY A 12 -8.24 -1.69 -3.19
N ALA A 13 -6.93 -1.78 -2.87
CA ALA A 13 -6.46 -2.17 -1.56
C ALA A 13 -7.04 -1.29 -0.43
N GLY A 14 -7.18 0.02 -0.64
CA GLY A 14 -7.75 0.91 0.37
C GLY A 14 -9.18 0.55 0.78
N GLU A 15 -10.05 0.26 -0.19
CA GLU A 15 -11.43 -0.15 0.11
C GLU A 15 -11.52 -1.55 0.72
N ARG A 16 -10.61 -2.44 0.34
CA ARG A 16 -10.47 -3.76 0.98
C ARG A 16 -10.04 -3.61 2.44
N LEU A 17 -9.02 -2.81 2.71
CA LEU A 17 -8.48 -2.56 4.04
C LEU A 17 -9.51 -1.90 4.96
N LYS A 18 -10.30 -0.95 4.45
CA LYS A 18 -11.42 -0.38 5.21
C LYS A 18 -12.40 -1.45 5.69
N ARG A 19 -12.83 -2.36 4.81
CA ARG A 19 -13.76 -3.44 5.17
C ARG A 19 -13.15 -4.42 6.17
N VAL A 20 -11.87 -4.75 5.99
CA VAL A 20 -11.15 -5.73 6.79
C VAL A 20 -10.88 -5.19 8.20
N PHE A 21 -10.50 -3.92 8.31
CA PHE A 21 -10.20 -3.27 9.59
C PHE A 21 -11.42 -2.54 10.21
N ASP A 22 -12.62 -2.76 9.68
CA ASP A 22 -13.86 -2.08 10.11
C ASP A 22 -13.72 -0.54 10.21
N CYS A 23 -13.04 0.04 9.22
CA CYS A 23 -12.76 1.47 9.12
C CYS A 23 -13.65 2.12 8.06
N THR A 24 -14.08 3.36 8.29
CA THR A 24 -14.86 4.14 7.31
C THR A 24 -13.99 5.12 6.51
N THR A 25 -12.80 5.45 7.02
CA THR A 25 -11.89 6.44 6.42
C THR A 25 -10.49 5.88 6.21
N ASN A 26 -9.76 6.48 5.25
CA ASN A 26 -8.34 6.17 5.05
C ASN A 26 -7.47 6.58 6.24
N THR A 27 -7.89 7.60 7.00
CA THR A 27 -7.19 8.05 8.21
C THR A 27 -7.22 6.97 9.28
N GLN A 28 -8.40 6.38 9.54
CA GLN A 28 -8.52 5.27 10.48
C GLN A 28 -7.68 4.06 10.07
N VAL A 29 -7.63 3.75 8.77
CA VAL A 29 -6.74 2.69 8.29
C VAL A 29 -5.27 3.04 8.56
N ALA A 30 -4.84 4.26 8.26
CA ALA A 30 -3.47 4.71 8.52
C ALA A 30 -3.10 4.61 10.02
N GLU A 31 -4.01 5.02 10.90
CA GLU A 31 -3.87 4.91 12.35
C GLU A 31 -3.79 3.44 12.79
N SER A 32 -4.65 2.56 12.26
CA SER A 32 -4.69 1.13 12.61
C SER A 32 -3.38 0.39 12.28
N ILE A 33 -2.62 0.88 11.28
CA ILE A 33 -1.32 0.31 10.90
C ILE A 33 -0.13 1.17 11.35
N GLY A 34 -0.38 2.20 12.18
CA GLY A 34 0.68 3.03 12.75
C GLY A 34 1.51 3.81 11.72
N VAL A 35 0.87 4.37 10.68
CA VAL A 35 1.53 5.24 9.69
C VAL A 35 0.83 6.59 9.57
N ASP A 36 1.58 7.60 9.12
CA ASP A 36 1.03 8.93 8.84
C ASP A 36 -0.04 8.90 7.73
N GLN A 37 -1.13 9.65 7.91
CA GLN A 37 -2.23 9.75 6.95
C GLN A 37 -1.77 10.28 5.59
N GLY A 38 -0.90 11.29 5.58
CA GLY A 38 -0.36 11.88 4.35
C GLY A 38 0.51 10.89 3.57
N HIS A 39 1.31 10.10 4.28
CA HIS A 39 2.06 9.01 3.69
C HIS A 39 1.14 7.91 3.14
N TYR A 40 0.18 7.43 3.93
CA TYR A 40 -0.81 6.43 3.49
C TYR A 40 -1.54 6.87 2.22
N SER A 41 -2.02 8.12 2.18
CA SER A 41 -2.69 8.70 1.02
C SER A 41 -1.78 8.74 -0.22
N ARG A 42 -0.51 9.10 -0.06
CA ARG A 42 0.44 9.09 -1.19
C ARG A 42 0.66 7.69 -1.73
N VAL A 43 0.83 6.69 -0.87
CA VAL A 43 1.00 5.29 -1.29
C VAL A 43 -0.26 4.77 -1.99
N LEU A 44 -1.44 5.00 -1.40
CA LEU A 44 -2.71 4.57 -1.98
C LEU A 44 -2.97 5.16 -3.38
N ASN A 45 -2.54 6.41 -3.60
CA ASN A 45 -2.69 7.10 -4.87
C ASN A 45 -1.52 6.88 -5.84
N GLY A 46 -0.57 5.96 -5.53
CA GLY A 46 0.59 5.69 -6.37
C GLY A 46 1.59 6.86 -6.50
N ARG A 47 1.52 7.84 -5.59
CA ARG A 47 2.43 9.01 -5.53
C ARG A 47 3.67 8.76 -4.69
N ALA A 48 3.71 7.66 -3.96
CA ALA A 48 4.86 7.17 -3.22
C ALA A 48 4.87 5.64 -3.25
N ASP A 49 6.05 5.04 -3.30
CA ASP A 49 6.19 3.59 -3.14
C ASP A 49 6.05 3.23 -1.64
N PRO A 50 5.38 2.12 -1.30
CA PRO A 50 5.33 1.62 0.07
C PRO A 50 6.74 1.17 0.49
N GLY A 51 7.40 1.93 1.37
CA GLY A 51 8.70 1.53 1.92
C GLY A 51 8.60 0.29 2.84
N PRO A 52 9.75 -0.34 3.21
CA PRO A 52 9.76 -1.54 4.04
C PRO A 52 8.99 -1.43 5.36
N TYR A 53 9.06 -0.26 6.01
CA TYR A 53 8.31 0.01 7.25
C TYR A 53 6.79 -0.01 7.02
N PHE A 54 6.31 0.62 5.94
CA PHE A 54 4.90 0.61 5.58
C PHE A 54 4.42 -0.82 5.28
N GLN A 55 5.19 -1.55 4.47
CA GLN A 55 4.87 -2.93 4.10
C GLN A 55 4.78 -3.84 5.34
N GLY A 56 5.79 -3.77 6.21
CA GLY A 56 5.84 -4.57 7.43
C GLY A 56 4.65 -4.30 8.36
N ASN A 57 4.37 -3.03 8.64
CA ASN A 57 3.24 -2.67 9.51
C ASN A 57 1.89 -3.10 8.93
N LEU A 58 1.67 -2.87 7.62
CA LEU A 58 0.43 -3.27 6.98
C LEU A 58 0.25 -4.79 7.01
N LEU A 59 1.29 -5.56 6.70
CA LEU A 59 1.23 -7.03 6.72
C LEU A 59 1.01 -7.55 8.14
N LEU A 60 1.65 -6.96 9.15
CA LEU A 60 1.44 -7.34 10.55
C LEU A 60 0.00 -7.07 11.00
N ALA A 61 -0.59 -5.93 10.63
CA ALA A 61 -1.99 -5.64 10.93
C ALA A 61 -2.96 -6.54 10.16
N ALA A 62 -2.62 -6.87 8.91
CA ALA A 62 -3.50 -7.62 8.02
C ALA A 62 -3.42 -9.15 8.21
N ARG A 63 -2.37 -9.67 8.86
CA ARG A 63 -2.17 -11.10 9.07
C ARG A 63 -3.32 -11.77 9.83
N ASP A 64 -3.88 -11.06 10.82
CA ASP A 64 -4.95 -11.59 11.68
C ASP A 64 -6.28 -11.70 10.91
N HIS A 65 -6.35 -11.09 9.72
CA HIS A 65 -7.45 -11.17 8.77
C HIS A 65 -7.16 -12.08 7.58
N GLY A 66 -6.06 -12.84 7.62
CA GLY A 66 -5.66 -13.77 6.57
C GLY A 66 -5.22 -13.12 5.26
N LEU A 67 -4.90 -11.83 5.25
CA LEU A 67 -4.35 -11.17 4.07
C LEU A 67 -2.84 -11.40 3.97
N THR A 68 -2.40 -11.73 2.77
CA THR A 68 -1.00 -11.99 2.44
C THR A 68 -0.34 -10.82 1.72
N PHE A 69 0.95 -10.95 1.41
CA PHE A 69 1.63 -10.00 0.54
C PHE A 69 0.91 -9.85 -0.81
N ASP A 70 0.61 -10.97 -1.46
CA ASP A 70 0.02 -10.97 -2.80
C ASP A 70 -1.43 -10.45 -2.84
N ASP A 71 -2.12 -10.42 -1.70
CA ASP A 71 -3.45 -9.82 -1.57
C ASP A 71 -3.44 -8.29 -1.61
N LEU A 72 -2.34 -7.69 -1.15
CA LEU A 72 -2.22 -6.26 -0.85
C LEU A 72 -1.27 -5.55 -1.79
N PHE A 73 -0.22 -6.24 -2.21
CA PHE A 73 0.87 -5.68 -2.98
C PHE A 73 1.03 -6.38 -4.32
N GLU A 74 1.63 -5.66 -5.25
CA GLU A 74 2.05 -6.18 -6.54
C GLU A 74 3.46 -5.68 -6.87
N VAL A 75 4.21 -6.53 -7.57
CA VAL A 75 5.49 -6.17 -8.15
C VAL A 75 5.22 -5.65 -9.56
N VAL A 76 5.66 -4.43 -9.85
CA VAL A 76 5.44 -3.76 -11.14
C VAL A 76 6.76 -3.35 -11.77
N GLU A 77 6.83 -3.41 -13.09
CA GLU A 77 7.98 -2.91 -13.84
C GLU A 77 8.04 -1.38 -13.79
N LEU A 78 9.25 -0.84 -13.61
CA LEU A 78 9.49 0.59 -13.70
C LEU A 78 9.60 0.98 -15.17
N GLU A 79 8.57 1.69 -15.65
CA GLU A 79 8.62 2.35 -16.95
C GLU A 79 9.64 3.51 -16.92
N GLU A 80 10.38 3.68 -18.01
CA GLU A 80 11.27 4.81 -18.19
C GLU A 80 10.47 6.12 -18.05
N ARG A 81 10.76 6.91 -17.02
CA ARG A 81 10.29 8.30 -16.98
C ARG A 81 10.90 9.03 -18.17
N LYS A 82 10.12 9.20 -19.25
CA LYS A 82 10.44 10.18 -20.28
C LYS A 82 10.35 11.55 -19.63
N SER A 83 11.50 12.13 -19.28
CA SER A 83 11.59 13.54 -18.92
C SER A 83 10.99 14.35 -20.06
N ALA A 84 9.92 15.07 -19.78
CA ALA A 84 9.34 16.06 -20.69
C ALA A 84 10.20 17.34 -20.69
#